data_AF-A0A968IPK9-F1
#
_entry.id   AF-A0A968IPK9-F1
#
_cell.length_a   1.000
_cell.length_b   1.000
_cell.length_c   1.000
_cell.angle_alpha   90.00
_cell.angle_beta   90.00
_cell.angle_gamma   90.00
#
_symmetry.space_group_name_H-M   'P 1'
#
loop_
_entity.id
_entity.type
_entity.pdbx_description
1 polymer ?
#
loop_
_entity_poly.entity_id
_entity_poly.type
_entity_poly.pdbx_seq_one_letter_code
_entity_poly.pdbx_strand_id
1 'polypeptide(L)'
;MPFDNLCKLLSEKHPDRFAYWILGDAPPSIQVLKTELSIEPIRADSVTFLHLQGRILHLEFQTTLCSTPPLPLRMLDYWVRLHRLYRLPITQVVVLLLPPTDDTPIATAFALESTRHEYRVIPMWEQDPNLFLNDPALLPLAPLASPTASDPLLQSVAQRVRELEPTQRQEVSSYVQNFWLG
;
A
#
# COMPACT_ATOMS: atom_id res chain seq x y z
N MET A 1 -7.82 11.53 1.31
CA MET A 1 -6.50 11.65 1.95
C MET A 1 -6.28 10.81 3.22
N PRO A 2 -7.28 10.33 4.00
CA PRO A 2 -6.99 9.55 5.22
C PRO A 2 -6.48 8.11 4.93
N PHE A 3 -6.99 7.47 3.88
CA PHE A 3 -6.65 6.09 3.51
C PHE A 3 -5.15 5.87 3.25
N ASP A 4 -4.55 6.75 2.46
CA ASP A 4 -3.13 6.70 2.09
C ASP A 4 -2.21 6.84 3.32
N ASN A 5 -2.50 7.80 4.19
CA ASN A 5 -1.74 8.03 5.43
C ASN A 5 -1.83 6.85 6.40
N LEU A 6 -3.01 6.22 6.52
CA LEU A 6 -3.13 5.02 7.36
C LEU A 6 -2.33 3.85 6.77
N CYS A 7 -2.40 3.63 5.46
CA CYS A 7 -1.65 2.55 4.81
C CYS A 7 -0.14 2.71 5.02
N LYS A 8 0.38 3.93 4.92
CA LYS A 8 1.78 4.25 5.23
C LYS A 8 2.15 3.96 6.68
N LEU A 9 1.32 4.40 7.63
CA LEU A 9 1.55 4.13 9.04
C LEU A 9 1.60 2.62 9.34
N LEU A 10 0.63 1.87 8.80
CA LEU A 10 0.53 0.44 9.01
C LEU A 10 1.68 -0.32 8.32
N SER A 11 2.10 0.09 7.12
CA SER A 11 3.21 -0.56 6.40
C SER A 11 4.56 -0.32 7.07
N GLU A 12 4.76 0.82 7.72
CA GLU A 12 5.96 1.09 8.51
C GLU A 12 5.95 0.37 9.87
N LYS A 13 4.78 0.26 10.50
CA LYS A 13 4.63 -0.37 11.82
C LYS A 13 4.63 -1.91 11.74
N HIS A 14 4.05 -2.46 10.68
CA HIS A 14 3.88 -3.90 10.46
C HIS A 14 4.44 -4.34 9.09
N PRO A 15 5.73 -4.09 8.83
CA PRO A 15 6.31 -4.30 7.50
C PRO A 15 6.37 -5.78 7.10
N ASP A 16 6.42 -6.70 8.08
CA ASP A 16 6.31 -8.15 7.90
C ASP A 16 4.96 -8.57 7.32
N ARG A 17 3.87 -7.97 7.81
CA ARG A 17 2.51 -8.27 7.37
C ARG A 17 2.25 -7.78 5.95
N PHE A 18 2.74 -6.59 5.63
CA PHE A 18 2.68 -6.06 4.26
C PHE A 18 3.55 -6.87 3.30
N ALA A 19 4.76 -7.27 3.70
CA ALA A 19 5.61 -8.12 2.87
C ALA A 19 4.94 -9.48 2.60
N TYR A 20 4.39 -10.13 3.62
CA TYR A 20 3.66 -11.39 3.47
C TYR A 20 2.44 -11.25 2.55
N TRP A 21 1.58 -10.25 2.79
CA TRP A 21 0.40 -10.01 1.95
C TRP A 21 0.77 -9.81 0.48
N ILE A 22 1.83 -9.03 0.22
CA ILE A 22 2.17 -8.64 -1.14
C ILE A 22 3.00 -9.70 -1.84
N LEU A 23 3.99 -10.29 -1.19
CA LEU A 23 4.94 -11.23 -1.79
C LEU A 23 4.52 -12.69 -1.64
N GLY A 24 3.55 -12.98 -0.77
CA GLY A 24 3.12 -14.33 -0.41
C GLY A 24 4.00 -15.00 0.66
N ASP A 25 5.07 -14.35 1.11
CA ASP A 25 5.96 -14.83 2.17
C ASP A 25 6.59 -13.65 2.93
N ALA A 26 6.89 -13.86 4.21
CA ALA A 26 7.53 -12.88 5.08
C ALA A 26 9.05 -13.13 5.06
N PRO A 27 9.86 -12.19 4.54
CA PRO A 27 11.31 -12.37 4.53
C PRO A 27 11.86 -12.39 5.97
N PRO A 28 12.95 -13.13 6.23
CA PRO A 28 13.49 -13.34 7.57
C PRO A 28 14.05 -12.08 8.24
N SER A 29 14.28 -11.00 7.47
CA SER A 29 14.68 -9.70 7.99
C SER A 29 14.08 -8.59 7.12
N ILE A 30 13.51 -7.59 7.79
CA ILE A 30 12.89 -6.42 7.15
C ILE A 30 13.34 -5.16 7.87
N GLN A 31 13.73 -4.15 7.09
CA GLN A 31 14.02 -2.81 7.60
C GLN A 31 13.24 -1.77 6.82
N VAL A 32 12.56 -0.87 7.52
CA VAL A 32 11.91 0.30 6.89
C VAL A 32 12.98 1.32 6.54
N LEU A 33 13.10 1.69 5.26
CA LEU A 33 14.02 2.74 4.80
C LEU A 33 13.28 4.08 4.83
N LYS A 34 13.70 4.98 5.73
CA LYS A 34 13.19 6.36 5.81
C LYS A 34 13.89 7.27 4.79
N THR A 35 13.77 6.94 3.51
CA THR A 35 14.40 7.72 2.44
C THR A 35 13.38 8.69 1.84
N GLU A 36 13.59 9.99 2.01
CA GLU A 36 12.88 10.98 1.21
C GLU A 36 13.51 11.05 -0.19
N LEU A 37 12.72 10.88 -1.25
CA LEU A 37 13.17 11.00 -2.64
C LEU A 37 13.20 12.47 -3.08
N SER A 38 13.93 13.34 -2.37
CA SER A 38 13.84 14.79 -2.53
C SER A 38 14.82 15.36 -3.58
N ILE A 39 14.30 15.84 -4.72
CA ILE A 39 14.81 17.00 -5.49
C ILE A 39 13.62 17.63 -6.26
N GLU A 40 13.22 18.87 -5.88
CA GLU A 40 12.22 19.78 -6.52
C GLU A 40 10.78 19.23 -6.73
N PRO A 41 9.72 20.05 -6.88
CA PRO A 41 8.44 19.91 -6.19
C PRO A 41 7.51 18.85 -6.80
N ILE A 42 7.98 17.62 -6.92
CA ILE A 42 7.15 16.44 -6.88
C ILE A 42 7.32 15.94 -5.45
N ARG A 43 6.57 16.53 -4.52
CA ARG A 43 6.35 15.88 -3.23
C ARG A 43 5.75 14.52 -3.54
N ALA A 44 6.56 13.48 -3.42
CA ALA A 44 6.04 12.14 -3.30
C ALA A 44 5.33 12.11 -1.93
N ASP A 45 4.01 12.25 -1.92
CA ASP A 45 3.29 12.58 -0.69
C ASP A 45 3.34 11.46 0.37
N SER A 46 3.82 10.25 0.07
CA SER A 46 4.86 9.52 0.83
C SER A 46 5.11 8.16 0.17
N VAL A 47 6.31 7.61 0.31
CA VAL A 47 6.70 6.33 -0.27
C VAL A 47 7.22 5.41 0.82
N THR A 48 6.72 4.17 0.93
CA THR A 48 7.25 3.19 1.90
C THR A 48 8.24 2.25 1.21
N PHE A 49 9.41 2.08 1.82
CA PHE A 49 10.45 1.17 1.35
C PHE A 49 10.77 0.14 2.42
N LEU A 50 10.62 -1.13 2.08
CA LEU A 50 11.00 -2.25 2.94
C LEU A 50 12.25 -2.91 2.33
N HIS A 51 13.37 -2.84 3.03
CA HIS A 51 14.56 -3.58 2.70
C HIS A 51 14.40 -5.03 3.19
N LEU A 52 14.27 -5.93 2.24
CA LEU A 52 14.23 -7.38 2.40
C LEU A 52 15.65 -7.92 2.15
N GLN A 53 15.99 -9.15 2.55
CA GLN A 53 17.30 -9.73 2.26
C GLN A 53 17.64 -9.65 0.75
N GLY A 54 18.47 -8.67 0.38
CA GLY A 54 18.92 -8.42 -1.00
C GLY A 54 17.93 -7.74 -1.94
N ARG A 55 16.81 -7.18 -1.47
CA ARG A 55 15.76 -6.56 -2.31
C ARG A 55 15.10 -5.37 -1.61
N ILE A 56 14.61 -4.41 -2.38
CA ILE A 56 13.68 -3.38 -1.89
C ILE A 56 12.26 -3.72 -2.34
N LEU A 57 11.31 -3.70 -1.42
CA LEU A 57 9.88 -3.61 -1.73
C LEU A 57 9.44 -2.15 -1.58
N HIS A 58 9.02 -1.56 -2.68
CA HIS A 58 8.52 -0.20 -2.77
C HIS A 58 6.99 -0.23 -2.88
N LEU A 59 6.32 0.45 -1.94
CA LEU A 59 4.86 0.56 -1.88
C LEU A 59 4.42 2.01 -2.13
N GLU A 60 3.49 2.16 -3.07
CA GLU A 60 2.81 3.41 -3.40
C GLU A 60 1.30 3.20 -3.23
N PHE A 61 0.65 3.92 -2.31
CA PHE A 61 -0.80 3.83 -2.14
C PHE A 61 -1.48 4.98 -2.88
N GLN A 62 -2.55 4.67 -3.62
CA GLN A 62 -3.24 5.65 -4.45
C GLN A 62 -4.76 5.53 -4.29
N THR A 63 -5.43 6.66 -4.04
CA THR A 63 -6.90 6.75 -4.09
C THR A 63 -7.40 7.20 -5.47
N THR A 64 -6.51 7.72 -6.32
CA THR A 64 -6.81 8.18 -7.69
C THR A 64 -5.62 7.92 -8.59
N LEU A 65 -5.89 7.75 -9.89
CA LEU A 65 -4.84 7.57 -10.90
C LEU A 65 -4.35 8.91 -11.48
N CYS A 66 -5.10 9.99 -11.28
CA CYS A 66 -4.74 11.32 -11.76
C CYS A 66 -3.53 11.85 -10.98
N SER A 67 -2.39 11.97 -11.65
CA SER A 67 -1.14 12.45 -11.06
C SER A 67 -0.29 13.20 -12.08
N THR A 68 0.46 14.19 -11.60
CA THR A 68 1.41 14.96 -12.40
C THR A 68 2.77 14.93 -11.68
N PRO A 69 3.83 14.34 -12.28
CA PRO A 69 3.82 13.59 -13.55
C PRO A 69 2.97 12.30 -13.46
N PRO A 70 2.58 11.70 -14.60
CA PRO A 70 1.78 10.47 -14.62
C PRO A 70 2.41 9.36 -13.79
N LEU A 71 1.58 8.59 -13.10
CA LEU A 71 2.00 7.51 -12.20
C LEU A 71 3.05 6.57 -12.82
N PRO A 72 2.94 6.09 -14.08
CA PRO A 72 3.98 5.24 -14.66
C PRO A 72 5.37 5.89 -14.68
N LEU A 73 5.44 7.18 -15.02
CA LEU A 73 6.71 7.91 -15.05
C LEU A 73 7.25 8.12 -13.63
N ARG A 74 6.38 8.39 -12.64
CA ARG A 74 6.78 8.44 -11.22
C ARG A 74 7.37 7.11 -10.75
N MET A 75 6.75 5.98 -11.10
CA MET A 75 7.24 4.65 -10.73
C MET A 75 8.63 4.37 -11.30
N LEU A 76 8.87 4.72 -12.57
CA LEU A 76 10.20 4.66 -13.18
C LEU A 76 11.22 5.56 -12.46
N ASP A 77 10.87 6.83 -12.20
CA ASP A 77 11.75 7.76 -11.50
C ASP A 77 12.14 7.23 -10.10
N TYR A 78 11.17 6.74 -9.32
CA TYR A 78 11.43 6.13 -8.02
C TYR A 78 12.35 4.92 -8.11
N TRP A 79 12.17 4.07 -9.12
CA TRP A 79 13.05 2.93 -9.33
C TRP A 79 14.49 3.36 -9.57
N VAL A 80 14.71 4.33 -10.47
CA VAL A 80 16.05 4.84 -10.81
C VAL A 80 16.73 5.43 -9.57
N ARG A 81 16.00 6.23 -8.78
CA ARG A 81 16.54 6.86 -7.55
C ARG A 81 16.95 5.81 -6.51
N LEU A 82 16.08 4.85 -6.23
CA LEU A 82 16.38 3.78 -5.26
C LEU A 82 17.54 2.92 -5.72
N HIS A 83 17.58 2.55 -7.00
CA HIS A 83 18.66 1.73 -7.53
C HIS A 83 20.00 2.46 -7.49
N ARG A 84 20.00 3.80 -7.68
CA ARG A 84 21.20 4.63 -7.50
C ARG A 84 21.75 4.61 -6.09
N LEU A 85 20.87 4.64 -5.09
CA LEU A 85 21.24 4.67 -3.68
C LEU A 85 21.68 3.31 -3.15
N TYR A 86 20.91 2.26 -3.45
CA TYR A 86 21.04 0.97 -2.77
C TYR A 86 21.66 -0.14 -3.60
N ARG A 87 21.67 -0.02 -4.94
CA ARG A 87 22.21 -1.05 -5.86
C ARG A 87 21.56 -2.43 -5.66
N LEU A 88 20.29 -2.45 -5.28
CA LEU A 88 19.50 -3.66 -5.08
C LEU A 88 18.38 -3.78 -6.11
N PRO A 89 17.94 -5.00 -6.45
CA PRO A 89 16.67 -5.24 -7.12
C PRO A 89 15.50 -4.61 -6.36
N ILE A 90 14.53 -4.04 -7.07
CA ILE A 90 13.36 -3.38 -6.48
C ILE A 90 12.08 -4.02 -7.04
N THR A 91 11.19 -4.50 -6.16
CA THR A 91 9.80 -4.77 -6.51
C THR A 91 9.00 -3.51 -6.23
N GLN A 92 8.29 -2.99 -7.22
CA GLN A 92 7.41 -1.84 -7.01
C GLN A 92 5.96 -2.25 -7.13
N VAL A 93 5.15 -1.80 -6.17
CA VAL A 93 3.74 -2.13 -6.07
C VAL A 93 2.95 -0.86 -5.82
N VAL A 94 1.97 -0.61 -6.68
CA VAL A 94 0.92 0.38 -6.46
C VAL A 94 -0.29 -0.34 -5.85
N VAL A 95 -0.75 0.11 -4.69
CA VAL A 95 -1.99 -0.37 -4.08
C VAL A 95 -3.08 0.66 -4.34
N LEU A 96 -4.08 0.30 -5.16
CA LEU A 96 -5.23 1.16 -5.43
C LEU A 96 -6.28 0.95 -4.35
N LEU A 97 -6.53 1.99 -3.56
CA LEU A 97 -7.40 1.92 -2.39
C LEU A 97 -8.88 2.02 -2.77
N LEU A 98 -9.19 2.73 -3.84
CA LEU A 98 -10.56 2.97 -4.33
C LEU A 98 -10.63 2.73 -5.85
N PRO A 99 -11.76 2.19 -6.35
CA PRO A 99 -11.96 2.00 -7.78
C PRO A 99 -11.87 3.35 -8.49
N PRO A 100 -11.18 3.43 -9.65
CA PRO A 100 -11.23 4.63 -10.47
C PRO A 100 -12.64 4.81 -11.05
N THR A 101 -12.90 5.96 -11.65
CA THR A 101 -14.11 6.13 -12.49
C THR A 101 -14.11 5.07 -13.59
N ASP A 102 -15.31 4.57 -13.91
CA ASP A 102 -15.53 3.57 -14.96
C ASP A 102 -14.76 3.94 -16.24
N ASP A 103 -14.16 2.94 -16.88
CA ASP A 103 -13.32 3.03 -18.08
C ASP A 103 -11.93 3.68 -17.95
N THR A 104 -11.49 4.08 -16.75
CA THR A 104 -10.12 4.59 -16.58
C THR A 104 -9.10 3.43 -16.69
N PRO A 105 -8.17 3.46 -17.66
CA PRO A 105 -7.19 2.39 -17.80
C PRO A 105 -6.19 2.41 -16.64
N ILE A 106 -6.04 1.27 -15.97
CA ILE A 106 -5.03 1.08 -14.93
C ILE A 106 -3.70 0.71 -15.60
N ALA A 107 -2.81 1.68 -15.72
CA ALA A 107 -1.48 1.44 -16.27
C ALA A 107 -0.63 0.59 -15.31
N THR A 108 0.09 -0.39 -15.87
CA THR A 108 1.03 -1.29 -15.16
C THR A 108 2.47 -1.11 -15.61
N ALA A 109 2.73 -0.21 -16.56
CA ALA A 109 4.06 0.08 -17.06
C ALA A 109 4.17 1.50 -17.62
N PHE A 110 5.36 2.08 -17.51
CA PHE A 110 5.80 3.18 -18.38
C PHE A 110 6.38 2.58 -19.66
N ALA A 111 5.98 3.09 -20.82
CA ALA A 111 6.51 2.68 -22.12
C ALA A 111 6.68 3.90 -23.02
N LEU A 112 7.91 4.13 -23.50
CA LEU A 112 8.25 5.16 -24.46
C LEU A 112 9.45 4.69 -25.29
N GLU A 113 9.24 4.52 -26.60
CA GLU A 113 10.24 3.99 -27.53
C GLU A 113 10.90 2.69 -27.01
N SER A 114 12.21 2.71 -26.75
CA SER A 114 12.97 1.57 -26.22
C SER A 114 12.97 1.48 -24.70
N THR A 115 12.33 2.42 -24.00
CA THR A 115 12.27 2.43 -22.53
C THR A 115 10.97 1.81 -22.07
N ARG A 116 11.07 0.77 -21.25
CA ARG A 116 9.92 0.12 -20.63
C ARG A 116 10.21 -0.22 -19.18
N HIS A 117 9.27 0.10 -18.30
CA HIS A 117 9.40 -0.13 -16.87
C HIS A 117 8.07 -0.61 -16.30
N GLU A 118 8.04 -1.83 -15.79
CA GLU A 118 6.84 -2.47 -15.25
C GLU A 118 6.78 -2.35 -13.72
N TYR A 119 5.57 -2.29 -13.20
CA TYR A 119 5.28 -2.38 -11.78
C TYR A 119 3.98 -3.15 -11.56
N ARG A 120 3.80 -3.69 -10.37
CA ARG A 120 2.57 -4.40 -10.01
C ARG A 120 1.52 -3.42 -9.53
N VAL A 121 0.26 -3.68 -9.86
CA VAL A 121 -0.89 -2.98 -9.29
C VAL A 121 -1.74 -3.97 -8.49
N ILE A 122 -2.14 -3.59 -7.29
CA ILE A 122 -3.05 -4.34 -6.42
C ILE A 122 -4.30 -3.51 -6.19
N PRO A 123 -5.41 -3.80 -6.88
CA PRO A 123 -6.70 -3.19 -6.60
C PRO A 123 -7.30 -3.77 -5.33
N MET A 124 -7.59 -2.94 -4.33
CA MET A 124 -8.16 -3.42 -3.07
C MET A 124 -9.52 -4.08 -3.27
N TRP A 125 -10.39 -3.53 -4.14
CA TRP A 125 -11.72 -4.06 -4.43
C TRP A 125 -11.72 -5.40 -5.20
N GLU A 126 -10.55 -5.96 -5.51
CA GLU A 126 -10.37 -7.30 -6.09
C GLU A 126 -9.78 -8.29 -5.08
N GLN A 127 -9.41 -7.83 -3.87
CA GLN A 127 -8.81 -8.70 -2.85
C GLN A 127 -9.87 -9.44 -2.03
N ASP A 128 -9.51 -10.63 -1.53
CA ASP A 128 -10.31 -11.38 -0.58
C ASP A 128 -10.29 -10.71 0.81
N PRO A 129 -11.44 -10.29 1.38
CA PRO A 129 -11.52 -9.65 2.68
C PRO A 129 -10.96 -10.51 3.81
N ASN A 130 -10.99 -11.83 3.69
CA ASN A 130 -10.49 -12.74 4.72
C ASN A 130 -8.99 -12.59 4.98
N LEU A 131 -8.22 -12.13 3.99
CA LEU A 131 -6.79 -11.83 4.18
C LEU A 131 -6.58 -10.76 5.25
N PHE A 132 -7.47 -9.77 5.30
CA PHE A 132 -7.39 -8.62 6.21
C PHE A 132 -8.13 -8.91 7.53
N LEU A 133 -9.27 -9.60 7.47
CA LEU A 133 -10.05 -9.95 8.68
C LEU A 133 -9.29 -10.87 9.64
N ASN A 134 -8.37 -11.69 9.12
CA ASN A 134 -7.63 -12.64 9.92
C ASN A 134 -6.35 -12.07 10.55
N ASP A 135 -5.91 -10.88 10.15
CA ASP A 135 -4.71 -10.24 10.70
C ASP A 135 -5.08 -8.88 11.34
N PRO A 136 -4.96 -8.73 12.68
CA PRO A 136 -5.30 -7.48 13.36
C PRO A 136 -4.57 -6.24 12.83
N ALA A 137 -3.35 -6.38 12.30
CA ALA A 137 -2.58 -5.26 11.75
C ALA A 137 -3.12 -4.81 10.39
N LEU A 138 -3.68 -5.73 9.61
CA LEU A 138 -4.25 -5.46 8.29
C LEU A 138 -5.77 -5.23 8.34
N LEU A 139 -6.42 -5.53 9.47
CA LEU A 139 -7.85 -5.38 9.69
C LEU A 139 -8.42 -4.02 9.26
N PRO A 140 -7.74 -2.87 9.46
CA PRO A 140 -8.23 -1.58 8.99
C PRO A 140 -8.42 -1.48 7.47
N LEU A 141 -7.75 -2.34 6.68
CA LEU A 141 -7.85 -2.36 5.21
C LEU A 141 -9.00 -3.24 4.71
N ALA A 142 -9.56 -4.12 5.55
CA ALA A 142 -10.60 -5.06 5.18
C ALA A 142 -11.81 -4.41 4.47
N PRO A 143 -12.31 -3.23 4.87
CA PRO A 143 -13.44 -2.60 4.20
C PRO A 143 -13.19 -2.20 2.73
N LEU A 144 -11.93 -2.09 2.31
CA LEU A 144 -11.58 -1.76 0.92
C LEU A 144 -11.64 -3.00 0.00
N ALA A 145 -11.69 -4.20 0.57
CA ALA A 145 -11.73 -5.47 -0.14
C ALA A 145 -13.10 -5.77 -0.76
N SER A 146 -13.19 -6.75 -1.66
CA SER A 146 -14.46 -7.10 -2.33
C SER A 146 -15.36 -7.98 -1.45
N PRO A 147 -16.67 -7.70 -1.30
CA PRO A 147 -17.39 -6.51 -1.76
C PRO A 147 -17.11 -5.29 -0.88
N THR A 148 -16.72 -4.17 -1.51
CA THR A 148 -16.26 -2.95 -0.84
C THR A 148 -17.32 -2.39 0.10
N ALA A 149 -16.93 -2.18 1.35
CA ALA A 149 -17.71 -1.54 2.41
C ALA A 149 -19.17 -2.03 2.56
N SER A 150 -19.44 -3.30 2.23
CA SER A 150 -20.78 -3.88 2.41
C SER A 150 -21.15 -4.00 3.90
N ASP A 151 -22.43 -3.86 4.24
CA ASP A 151 -22.91 -3.98 5.63
C ASP A 151 -22.43 -5.26 6.35
N PRO A 152 -22.47 -6.46 5.72
CA PRO A 152 -21.96 -7.68 6.36
C PRO A 152 -20.44 -7.62 6.63
N LEU A 153 -19.67 -7.01 5.72
CA LEU A 153 -18.22 -6.86 5.89
C LEU A 153 -17.89 -5.87 7.01
N LEU A 154 -18.59 -4.73 7.07
CA LEU A 154 -18.42 -3.76 8.16
C LEU A 154 -18.79 -4.35 9.52
N GLN A 155 -19.86 -5.15 9.59
CA GLN A 155 -20.23 -5.90 10.80
C GLN A 155 -19.14 -6.90 11.21
N SER A 156 -18.56 -7.60 10.23
CA SER A 156 -17.45 -8.56 10.46
C SER A 156 -16.21 -7.84 11.01
N VAL A 157 -15.85 -6.68 10.45
CA VAL A 157 -14.75 -5.85 10.96
C VAL A 157 -15.04 -5.40 12.39
N ALA A 158 -16.23 -4.86 12.66
CA ALA A 158 -16.61 -4.40 13.99
C ALA A 158 -16.63 -5.54 15.03
N GLN A 159 -17.05 -6.75 14.63
CA GLN A 159 -16.94 -7.93 15.47
C GLN A 159 -15.47 -8.28 15.75
N ARG A 160 -14.63 -8.33 14.72
CA ARG A 160 -13.22 -8.67 14.87
C ARG A 160 -12.48 -7.70 15.78
N VAL A 161 -12.75 -6.39 15.67
CA VAL A 161 -12.21 -5.37 16.58
C VAL A 161 -12.63 -5.62 18.03
N ARG A 162 -13.88 -6.02 18.29
CA ARG A 162 -14.36 -6.36 19.63
C ARG A 162 -13.68 -7.60 20.22
N GLU A 163 -13.22 -8.53 19.39
CA GLU A 163 -12.51 -9.74 19.83
C GLU A 163 -11.02 -9.50 20.16
N LEU A 164 -10.45 -8.35 19.78
CA LEU A 164 -9.05 -8.04 20.06
C LEU A 164 -8.79 -7.78 21.56
N GLU A 165 -7.57 -8.04 21.99
CA GLU A 165 -7.09 -7.65 23.32
C GLU A 165 -7.24 -6.14 23.55
N PRO A 166 -7.49 -5.65 24.77
CA PRO A 166 -7.82 -4.24 25.03
C PRO A 166 -6.82 -3.23 24.45
N THR A 167 -5.52 -3.53 24.51
CA THR A 167 -4.44 -2.69 23.96
C THR A 167 -4.48 -2.65 22.43
N GLN A 168 -4.61 -3.80 21.78
CA GLN A 168 -4.74 -3.92 20.33
C GLN A 168 -6.05 -3.30 19.83
N ARG A 169 -7.14 -3.48 20.57
CA ARG A 169 -8.45 -2.90 20.25
C ARG A 169 -8.39 -1.38 20.26
N GLN A 170 -7.77 -0.77 21.26
CA GLN A 170 -7.65 0.69 21.35
C GLN A 170 -6.83 1.24 20.16
N GLU A 171 -5.75 0.55 19.81
CA GLU A 171 -4.91 0.90 18.67
C GLU A 171 -5.68 0.79 17.34
N VAL A 172 -6.26 -0.38 17.04
CA VAL A 172 -7.01 -0.61 15.80
C VAL A 172 -8.24 0.29 15.72
N SER A 173 -8.93 0.54 16.83
CA SER A 173 -10.07 1.46 16.86
C SER A 173 -9.66 2.89 16.52
N SER A 174 -8.47 3.33 16.93
CA SER A 174 -7.95 4.65 16.55
C SER A 174 -7.69 4.76 15.05
N TYR A 175 -7.24 3.67 14.42
CA TYR A 175 -7.06 3.59 12.97
C TYR A 175 -8.39 3.62 12.24
N VAL A 176 -9.35 2.81 12.68
CA VAL A 176 -10.70 2.73 12.08
C VAL A 176 -11.45 4.06 12.25
N GLN A 177 -11.38 4.73 13.40
CA GLN A 177 -12.05 6.03 13.59
C GLN A 177 -11.49 7.12 12.67
N ASN A 178 -10.16 7.16 12.48
CA ASN A 178 -9.51 8.07 11.53
C ASN A 178 -9.77 7.71 10.06
N PHE A 179 -10.16 6.46 9.78
CA PHE A 179 -10.47 5.94 8.45
C PHE A 179 -11.87 6.33 7.94
N TRP A 180 -12.82 6.57 8.84
CA TRP A 180 -14.24 6.75 8.49
C TRP A 180 -14.80 8.16 8.74
N LEU A 181 -14.10 9.01 9.50
CA LEU A 181 -14.54 10.38 9.82
C LEU A 181 -13.79 11.47 9.02
N GLY A 182 -12.95 11.09 8.05
CA GLY A 182 -12.12 12.01 7.25
C GLY A 182 -12.29 11.89 5.75
#